data_AF-A0A3D0ZTU8-F1
#
_entry.id   AF-A0A3D0ZTU8-F1
#
_cell.length_a   1.000
_cell.length_b   1.000
_cell.length_c   1.000
_cell.angle_alpha   90.00
_cell.angle_beta   90.00
_cell.angle_gamma   90.00
#
_symmetry.space_group_name_H-M   'P 1'
#
loop_
_entity.id
_entity.type
_entity.pdbx_description
1 polymer ?
#
loop_
_entity_poly.entity_id
_entity_poly.type
_entity_poly.pdbx_seq_one_letter_code
_entity_poly.pdbx_strand_id
1 'polypeptide(L)'
;DSTNKDIQSIYGIWDRLSPGLVSKADLQEQEFINVLSDNGRVRILSDNPVDYSFAGGQRGWFIDLDAPPAGFPRGSVPEFPGERAVRNIQLKSGLGFVNSVFPQNEGSCIEGAGGSILAFCPETGGSSCFNNRAIFDLNNDGTFDDNLAGGEVIAGIIIENSAPPTDSAFIGDKRVTQTGSDLSVISTNTFSGENTGRLSWKRLEN
;
A
#
# COMPACT_ATOMS: atom_id res chain seq x y z
N ASP A 1 6.47 11.59 -15.96
CA ASP A 1 7.10 12.81 -15.43
C ASP A 1 7.21 12.70 -13.91
N SER A 2 8.36 13.02 -13.32
CA SER A 2 8.61 12.90 -11.89
C SER A 2 7.85 13.91 -11.04
N THR A 3 7.40 15.02 -11.63
CA THR A 3 6.67 16.12 -10.97
C THR A 3 5.14 16.03 -11.13
N ASN A 4 4.64 15.06 -11.92
CA ASN A 4 3.20 14.90 -12.18
C ASN A 4 2.45 14.65 -10.86
N LYS A 5 1.35 15.41 -10.66
CA LYS A 5 0.48 15.42 -9.47
C LYS A 5 -0.88 14.72 -9.68
N ASP A 6 -1.13 14.18 -10.86
CA ASP A 6 -2.34 13.43 -11.20
C ASP A 6 -2.46 12.20 -10.30
N ILE A 7 -3.65 12.02 -9.72
CA ILE A 7 -3.91 10.89 -8.83
C ILE A 7 -3.72 9.58 -9.59
N GLN A 8 -2.89 8.70 -9.03
CA GLN A 8 -2.70 7.34 -9.50
C GLN A 8 -3.44 6.39 -8.57
N SER A 9 -3.67 5.17 -9.06
CA SER A 9 -4.39 4.16 -8.28
C SER A 9 -3.76 2.79 -8.38
N ILE A 10 -3.98 1.97 -7.35
CA ILE A 10 -3.74 0.53 -7.37
C ILE A 10 -5.07 -0.14 -7.68
N TYR A 11 -5.06 -1.18 -8.51
CA TYR A 11 -6.27 -1.91 -8.92
C TYR A 11 -6.10 -3.40 -8.65
N GLY A 12 -7.17 -4.03 -8.19
CA GLY A 12 -7.36 -5.48 -8.26
C GLY A 12 -8.57 -5.75 -9.16
N ILE A 13 -8.34 -6.29 -10.36
CA ILE A 13 -9.40 -6.56 -11.32
C ILE A 13 -9.67 -8.06 -11.36
N TRP A 14 -10.93 -8.44 -11.19
CA TRP A 14 -11.37 -9.82 -11.36
C TRP A 14 -11.57 -10.13 -12.84
N ASP A 15 -10.62 -10.87 -13.41
CA ASP A 15 -10.72 -11.38 -14.77
C ASP A 15 -11.75 -12.52 -14.85
N ARG A 16 -12.91 -12.25 -15.46
CA ARG A 16 -13.98 -13.21 -15.70
C ARG A 16 -13.88 -13.89 -17.08
N LEU A 17 -12.74 -13.76 -17.77
CA LEU A 17 -12.48 -14.29 -19.11
C LEU A 17 -13.49 -13.83 -20.17
N SER A 18 -14.16 -12.71 -19.91
CA SER A 18 -15.15 -12.10 -20.80
C SER A 18 -14.63 -10.76 -21.32
N PRO A 19 -14.74 -10.46 -22.63
CA PRO A 19 -14.39 -9.14 -23.14
C PRO A 19 -15.38 -8.11 -22.58
N GLY A 20 -14.87 -7.09 -21.90
CA GLY A 20 -15.67 -6.01 -21.34
C GLY A 20 -14.81 -4.91 -20.78
N LEU A 21 -15.24 -3.66 -20.96
CA LEU A 21 -14.61 -2.53 -20.32
C LEU A 21 -14.97 -2.56 -18.82
N VAL A 22 -13.95 -2.44 -17.97
CA VAL A 22 -14.12 -2.26 -16.52
C VAL A 22 -13.82 -0.80 -16.20
N SER A 23 -14.78 -0.12 -15.59
CA SER A 23 -14.66 1.27 -15.13
C SER A 23 -14.52 1.30 -13.60
N LYS A 24 -14.09 2.43 -13.03
CA LYS A 24 -14.05 2.60 -11.56
C LYS A 24 -15.43 2.39 -10.90
N ALA A 25 -16.52 2.69 -11.60
CA ALA A 25 -17.87 2.46 -11.09
C ALA A 25 -18.22 0.97 -10.92
N ASP A 26 -17.50 0.08 -11.59
CA ASP A 26 -17.63 -1.37 -11.43
C ASP A 26 -16.81 -1.93 -10.26
N LEU A 27 -16.04 -1.08 -9.57
CA LEU A 27 -15.05 -1.48 -8.57
C LEU A 27 -15.41 -0.91 -7.19
N GLN A 28 -15.02 -1.63 -6.15
CA GLN A 28 -15.08 -1.12 -4.78
C GLN A 28 -13.90 -0.17 -4.50
N GLU A 29 -14.20 1.04 -4.05
CA GLU A 29 -13.19 1.98 -3.58
C GLU A 29 -12.67 1.61 -2.20
N GLN A 30 -11.37 1.79 -2.01
CA GLN A 30 -10.68 1.72 -0.73
C GLN A 30 -9.79 2.96 -0.58
N GLU A 31 -9.58 3.40 0.65
CA GLU A 31 -8.92 4.67 0.95
C GLU A 31 -7.83 4.49 2.01
N PHE A 32 -6.66 5.06 1.73
CA PHE A 32 -5.65 5.29 2.76
C PHE A 32 -5.90 6.62 3.49
N ILE A 33 -5.60 6.65 4.78
CA ILE A 33 -5.63 7.88 5.59
C ILE A 33 -4.30 7.99 6.32
N ASN A 34 -3.66 9.16 6.23
CA ASN A 34 -2.44 9.43 6.98
C ASN A 34 -2.79 9.69 8.44
N VAL A 35 -2.01 9.11 9.35
CA VAL A 35 -2.19 9.24 10.80
C VAL A 35 -0.83 9.49 11.45
N LEU A 36 -0.82 10.28 12.52
CA LEU A 36 0.33 10.43 13.39
C LEU A 36 0.28 9.34 14.47
N SER A 37 1.35 8.58 14.60
CA SER A 37 1.54 7.60 15.66
C SER A 37 2.83 7.87 16.41
N ASP A 38 3.00 7.24 17.58
CA ASP A 38 4.25 7.31 18.34
C ASP A 38 5.45 6.73 17.56
N ASN A 39 5.17 5.84 16.60
CA ASN A 39 6.14 5.22 15.69
C ASN A 39 6.33 6.01 14.38
N GLY A 40 5.83 7.25 14.31
CA GLY A 40 5.97 8.13 13.15
C GLY A 40 4.70 8.25 12.30
N ARG A 41 4.88 8.67 11.04
CA ARG A 41 3.78 8.92 10.10
C ARG A 41 3.39 7.62 9.39
N VAL A 42 2.16 7.21 9.60
CA VAL A 42 1.64 5.90 9.18
C VAL A 42 0.34 6.06 8.43
N ARG A 43 -0.14 4.97 7.83
CA ARG A 43 -1.40 4.91 7.12
C ARG A 43 -2.28 3.80 7.66
N ILE A 44 -3.58 4.09 7.76
CA ILE A 44 -4.62 3.07 7.90
C ILE A 44 -5.38 2.96 6.58
N LEU A 45 -6.01 1.80 6.36
CA LEU A 45 -6.71 1.46 5.14
C LEU A 45 -8.15 1.04 5.46
N SER A 46 -9.10 1.53 4.67
CA SER A 46 -10.51 1.14 4.81
C SER A 46 -10.73 -0.37 4.64
N ASP A 47 -11.88 -0.84 5.12
CA ASP A 47 -12.31 -2.24 4.97
C ASP A 47 -13.71 -2.30 4.34
N ASN A 48 -13.85 -1.68 3.16
CA ASN A 48 -15.11 -1.78 2.43
C ASN A 48 -15.22 -3.20 1.83
N PRO A 49 -16.33 -3.93 2.03
CA PRO A 49 -16.47 -5.27 1.46
C PRO A 49 -16.59 -5.22 -0.05
N VAL A 50 -16.04 -6.21 -0.75
CA VAL A 50 -16.18 -6.36 -2.20
C VAL A 50 -17.17 -7.48 -2.50
N ASP A 51 -18.28 -7.16 -3.17
CA ASP A 51 -19.27 -8.15 -3.60
C ASP A 51 -18.85 -8.79 -4.93
N TYR A 52 -18.36 -10.03 -4.88
CA TYR A 52 -18.01 -10.82 -6.06
C TYR A 52 -19.15 -11.70 -6.59
N SER A 53 -20.40 -11.34 -6.32
CA SER A 53 -21.54 -12.04 -6.91
C SER A 53 -21.48 -12.03 -8.45
N PHE A 54 -21.77 -13.19 -9.05
CA PHE A 54 -21.68 -13.35 -10.51
C PHE A 54 -22.69 -12.44 -11.24
N ALA A 55 -23.87 -12.25 -10.64
CA ALA A 55 -24.94 -11.40 -11.15
C ALA A 55 -24.93 -10.03 -10.46
N GLY A 56 -24.35 -9.01 -11.13
CA GLY A 56 -24.40 -7.63 -10.67
C GLY A 56 -23.36 -7.24 -9.60
N GLY A 57 -22.56 -8.19 -9.12
CA GLY A 57 -21.43 -7.89 -8.24
C GLY A 57 -20.32 -7.09 -8.91
N GLN A 58 -19.47 -6.52 -8.08
CA GLN A 58 -18.29 -5.76 -8.45
C GLN A 58 -17.28 -6.61 -9.22
N ARG A 59 -16.45 -5.92 -10.00
CA ARG A 59 -15.40 -6.49 -10.84
C ARG A 59 -14.02 -6.38 -10.19
N GLY A 60 -13.97 -6.07 -8.90
CA GLY A 60 -12.74 -5.87 -8.15
C GLY A 60 -12.78 -4.61 -7.30
N TRP A 61 -11.61 -4.01 -7.12
CA TRP A 61 -11.41 -2.87 -6.24
C TRP A 61 -10.34 -1.92 -6.78
N PHE A 62 -10.33 -0.70 -6.26
CA PHE A 62 -9.24 0.26 -6.47
C PHE A 62 -8.90 1.01 -5.19
N ILE A 63 -7.66 1.47 -5.10
CA ILE A 63 -7.18 2.40 -4.08
C ILE A 63 -6.61 3.60 -4.81
N ASP A 64 -7.23 4.76 -4.69
CA ASP A 64 -6.60 6.01 -5.11
C ASP A 64 -5.49 6.39 -4.11
N LEU A 65 -4.35 6.83 -4.64
CA LEU A 65 -3.18 7.24 -3.85
C LEU A 65 -3.27 8.73 -3.55
N ASP A 66 -4.28 9.07 -2.76
CA ASP A 66 -4.74 10.44 -2.54
C ASP A 66 -4.99 10.75 -1.04
N ALA A 67 -4.32 9.98 -0.17
CA ALA A 67 -4.48 10.09 1.27
C ALA A 67 -4.33 11.55 1.77
N PRO A 68 -5.32 12.07 2.53
CA PRO A 68 -5.28 13.43 3.04
C PRO A 68 -4.22 13.57 4.15
N PRO A 69 -3.78 14.79 4.46
CA PRO A 69 -2.88 15.02 5.59
C PRO A 69 -3.50 14.52 6.90
N ALA A 70 -2.66 14.14 7.86
CA ALA A 70 -3.15 13.61 9.13
C ALA A 70 -4.06 14.62 9.87
N GLY A 71 -5.21 14.14 10.34
CA GLY A 71 -6.23 14.96 11.00
C GLY A 71 -7.19 15.68 10.05
N PHE A 72 -7.03 15.57 8.73
CA PHE A 72 -7.97 16.10 7.75
C PHE A 72 -9.00 15.04 7.34
N PRO A 73 -10.23 15.45 6.97
CA PRO A 73 -11.27 14.53 6.54
C PRO A 73 -10.92 13.86 5.20
N ARG A 74 -11.48 12.67 4.96
CA ARG A 74 -11.45 11.98 3.65
C ARG A 74 -11.94 12.90 2.53
N GLY A 75 -11.32 12.76 1.35
CA GLY A 75 -11.59 13.63 0.19
C GLY A 75 -10.99 15.04 0.29
N SER A 76 -10.22 15.35 1.35
CA SER A 76 -9.40 16.58 1.37
C SER A 76 -8.31 16.53 0.30
N VAL A 77 -7.69 17.68 0.02
CA VAL A 77 -6.54 17.74 -0.89
C VAL A 77 -5.47 16.75 -0.40
N PRO A 78 -4.97 15.85 -1.28
CA PRO A 78 -3.98 14.84 -0.90
C PRO A 78 -2.71 15.48 -0.34
N GLU A 79 -2.09 14.83 0.64
CA GLU A 79 -0.82 15.31 1.19
C GLU A 79 0.33 15.16 0.18
N PHE A 80 0.29 14.08 -0.62
CA PHE A 80 1.28 13.75 -1.63
C PHE A 80 0.63 13.53 -3.00
N PRO A 81 0.08 14.58 -3.63
CA PRO A 81 -0.61 14.43 -4.91
C PRO A 81 0.36 13.96 -6.00
N GLY A 82 0.01 12.90 -6.73
CA GLY A 82 0.86 12.24 -7.72
C GLY A 82 1.71 11.09 -7.17
N GLU A 83 1.46 10.68 -5.92
CA GLU A 83 1.97 9.42 -5.39
C GLU A 83 1.64 8.26 -6.34
N ARG A 84 2.60 7.35 -6.52
CA ARG A 84 2.45 6.25 -7.49
C ARG A 84 3.12 4.96 -7.04
N ALA A 85 2.38 3.86 -7.14
CA ALA A 85 2.85 2.50 -6.88
C ALA A 85 3.53 1.90 -8.12
N VAL A 86 4.67 2.46 -8.53
CA VAL A 86 5.44 2.00 -9.70
C VAL A 86 6.45 0.89 -9.38
N ARG A 87 6.48 0.43 -8.12
CA ARG A 87 7.34 -0.66 -7.67
C ARG A 87 6.62 -1.99 -7.77
N ASN A 88 7.38 -3.07 -7.75
CA ASN A 88 6.84 -4.42 -7.82
C ASN A 88 5.91 -4.70 -6.64
N ILE A 89 4.64 -5.03 -6.95
CA ILE A 89 3.70 -5.56 -5.96
C ILE A 89 4.12 -6.99 -5.62
N GLN A 90 4.29 -7.27 -4.33
CA GLN A 90 4.70 -8.57 -3.81
C GLN A 90 3.59 -9.17 -2.97
N LEU A 91 3.23 -10.41 -3.26
CA LEU A 91 2.27 -11.17 -2.48
C LEU A 91 3.01 -12.08 -1.50
N LYS A 92 2.68 -11.99 -0.21
CA LYS A 92 3.28 -12.83 0.82
C LYS A 92 2.29 -13.10 1.95
N SER A 93 2.11 -14.38 2.30
CA SER A 93 1.23 -14.78 3.42
C SER A 93 -0.21 -14.22 3.32
N GLY A 94 -0.75 -14.11 2.10
CA GLY A 94 -2.10 -13.55 1.86
C GLY A 94 -2.18 -12.03 1.87
N LEU A 95 -1.07 -11.32 2.03
CA LEU A 95 -1.00 -9.86 2.00
C LEU A 95 -0.31 -9.37 0.72
N GLY A 96 -0.78 -8.25 0.19
CA GLY A 96 -0.12 -7.51 -0.87
C GLY A 96 0.75 -6.40 -0.28
N PHE A 97 1.98 -6.27 -0.77
CA PHE A 97 2.91 -5.22 -0.38
C PHE A 97 3.40 -4.47 -1.61
N VAL A 98 3.52 -3.14 -1.50
CA VAL A 98 4.13 -2.33 -2.54
C VAL A 98 4.80 -1.11 -1.93
N ASN A 99 5.86 -0.61 -2.57
CA ASN A 99 6.38 0.72 -2.28
C ASN A 99 5.77 1.71 -3.26
N SER A 100 5.21 2.79 -2.74
CA SER A 100 4.87 3.95 -3.55
C SER A 100 6.00 4.97 -3.53
N VAL A 101 6.04 5.80 -4.56
CA VAL A 101 6.99 6.90 -4.69
C VAL A 101 6.22 8.20 -4.72
N PHE A 102 6.67 9.18 -3.94
CA PHE A 102 6.12 10.53 -3.98
C PHE A 102 6.77 11.34 -5.12
N PRO A 103 6.02 12.19 -5.81
CA PRO A 103 6.57 13.05 -6.84
C PRO A 103 7.53 14.07 -6.20
N GLN A 104 8.57 14.40 -6.95
CA GLN A 104 9.60 15.35 -6.50
C GLN A 104 9.24 16.74 -7.01
N ASN A 105 9.56 17.77 -6.22
CA ASN A 105 9.39 19.15 -6.67
C ASN A 105 10.40 19.49 -7.78
N GLU A 106 9.96 20.26 -8.77
CA GLU A 106 10.81 20.67 -9.89
C GLU A 106 12.02 21.47 -9.38
N GLY A 107 13.23 21.01 -9.69
CA GLY A 107 14.47 21.63 -9.24
C GLY A 107 14.86 21.38 -7.77
N SER A 108 14.13 20.57 -7.02
CA SER A 108 14.53 20.18 -5.66
C SER A 108 15.56 19.05 -5.68
N CYS A 109 16.66 19.24 -4.95
CA CYS A 109 17.63 18.18 -4.69
C CYS A 109 17.28 17.34 -3.45
N ILE A 110 16.54 17.92 -2.49
CA ILE A 110 16.11 17.30 -1.22
C ILE A 110 14.99 18.18 -0.67
N GLU A 111 13.75 17.68 -0.57
CA GLU A 111 12.81 18.13 0.48
C GLU A 111 11.61 17.18 0.54
N GLY A 112 11.34 16.64 1.73
CA GLY A 112 10.14 15.83 2.03
C GLY A 112 10.37 14.31 1.98
N ALA A 113 9.29 13.56 2.27
CA ALA A 113 9.26 12.11 2.23
C ALA A 113 9.42 11.59 0.78
N GLY A 114 10.13 10.47 0.61
CA GLY A 114 10.41 9.88 -0.71
C GLY A 114 9.33 8.93 -1.22
N GLY A 115 8.48 8.43 -0.32
CA GLY A 115 7.45 7.45 -0.65
C GLY A 115 6.81 6.82 0.56
N SER A 116 6.12 5.70 0.34
CA SER A 116 5.55 4.91 1.42
C SER A 116 5.68 3.42 1.19
N ILE A 117 5.66 2.68 2.29
CA ILE A 117 5.45 1.24 2.33
C ILE A 117 3.97 1.02 2.51
N LEU A 118 3.35 0.22 1.65
CA LEU A 118 1.92 -0.07 1.69
C LEU A 118 1.69 -1.58 1.81
N ALA A 119 0.68 -1.94 2.59
CA ALA A 119 0.11 -3.26 2.72
C ALA A 119 -1.41 -3.19 2.50
N PHE A 120 -1.96 -4.20 1.85
CA PHE A 120 -3.40 -4.31 1.58
C PHE A 120 -3.77 -5.78 1.35
N CYS A 121 -5.07 -6.07 1.44
CA CYS A 121 -5.61 -7.37 1.11
C CYS A 121 -5.73 -7.53 -0.40
N PRO A 122 -5.06 -8.50 -1.05
CA PRO A 122 -5.13 -8.65 -2.50
C PRO A 122 -6.55 -8.88 -3.03
N GLU A 123 -7.40 -9.52 -2.23
CA GLU A 123 -8.78 -9.85 -2.61
C GLU A 123 -9.73 -8.65 -2.54
N THR A 124 -9.54 -7.71 -1.60
CA THR A 124 -10.50 -6.62 -1.36
C THR A 124 -9.91 -5.23 -1.57
N GLY A 125 -8.59 -5.11 -1.63
CA GLY A 125 -7.86 -3.84 -1.58
C GLY A 125 -7.90 -3.15 -0.24
N GLY A 126 -8.63 -3.69 0.74
CA GLY A 126 -8.84 -3.11 2.05
C GLY A 126 -7.97 -3.77 3.13
N SER A 127 -8.42 -3.71 4.37
CA SER A 127 -7.73 -4.26 5.55
C SER A 127 -8.38 -5.52 6.16
N SER A 128 -9.46 -6.07 5.59
CA SER A 128 -10.22 -7.23 6.12
C SER A 128 -9.35 -8.45 6.49
N CYS A 129 -8.40 -8.80 5.64
CA CYS A 129 -7.50 -9.93 5.83
C CYS A 129 -6.46 -9.72 6.95
N PHE A 130 -6.33 -8.51 7.50
CA PHE A 130 -5.40 -8.23 8.60
C PHE A 130 -5.88 -8.91 9.89
N ASN A 131 -7.20 -9.10 10.05
CA ASN A 131 -7.81 -9.75 11.23
C ASN A 131 -7.37 -9.10 12.56
N ASN A 132 -7.30 -7.76 12.61
CA ASN A 132 -6.84 -6.95 13.75
C ASN A 132 -5.40 -7.26 14.23
N ARG A 133 -4.58 -7.92 13.41
CA ARG A 133 -3.18 -8.20 13.72
C ARG A 133 -2.30 -7.11 13.11
N ALA A 134 -1.35 -6.60 13.90
CA ALA A 134 -0.36 -5.67 13.35
C ALA A 134 0.42 -6.34 12.23
N ILE A 135 0.63 -5.60 11.14
CA ILE A 135 1.33 -6.11 9.94
C ILE A 135 2.83 -5.85 10.04
N PHE A 136 3.20 -4.75 10.67
CA PHE A 136 4.56 -4.28 10.80
C PHE A 136 4.94 -4.24 12.28
N ASP A 137 6.15 -4.71 12.58
CA ASP A 137 6.82 -4.47 13.86
C ASP A 137 7.56 -3.13 13.70
N LEU A 138 6.93 -2.07 14.22
CA LEU A 138 7.39 -0.69 14.02
C LEU A 138 8.44 -0.28 15.04
N ASN A 139 8.37 -0.85 16.24
CA ASN A 139 9.29 -0.55 17.34
C ASN A 139 10.49 -1.50 17.40
N ASN A 140 10.49 -2.56 16.57
CA ASN A 140 11.52 -3.59 16.44
C ASN A 140 11.78 -4.35 17.75
N ASP A 141 10.73 -4.65 18.50
CA ASP A 141 10.77 -5.48 19.71
C ASP A 141 10.53 -6.98 19.44
N GLY A 142 10.21 -7.33 18.20
CA GLY A 142 9.96 -8.70 17.76
C GLY A 142 8.54 -9.20 18.03
N THR A 143 7.64 -8.33 18.50
CA THR A 143 6.22 -8.57 18.62
C THR A 143 5.43 -7.75 17.59
N PHE A 144 4.17 -8.11 17.36
CA PHE A 144 3.32 -7.47 16.36
C PHE A 144 2.07 -6.90 17.04
N ASP A 145 2.26 -5.87 17.85
CA ASP A 145 1.20 -5.19 18.60
C ASP A 145 1.18 -3.66 18.42
N ASP A 146 1.93 -3.14 17.43
CA ASP A 146 2.01 -1.71 17.07
C ASP A 146 0.75 -1.14 16.37
N ASN A 147 -0.45 -1.62 16.72
CA ASN A 147 -1.69 -1.03 16.25
C ASN A 147 -1.86 0.38 16.85
N LEU A 148 -2.70 1.21 16.21
CA LEU A 148 -3.06 2.50 16.79
C LEU A 148 -3.87 2.32 18.08
N ALA A 149 -3.93 3.35 18.92
CA ALA A 149 -4.62 3.31 20.21
C ALA A 149 -6.13 2.96 20.11
N GLY A 150 -6.77 3.16 18.95
CA GLY A 150 -8.15 2.75 18.68
C GLY A 150 -8.30 1.29 18.19
N GLY A 151 -7.20 0.55 18.09
CA GLY A 151 -7.15 -0.82 17.58
C GLY A 151 -7.03 -0.92 16.07
N GLU A 152 -6.97 0.20 15.34
CA GLU A 152 -6.79 0.20 13.90
C GLU A 152 -5.40 -0.34 13.52
N VAL A 153 -5.39 -1.24 12.56
CA VAL A 153 -4.16 -1.83 12.04
C VAL A 153 -3.49 -0.87 11.08
N ILE A 154 -2.19 -0.68 11.28
CA ILE A 154 -1.36 0.13 10.38
C ILE A 154 -1.14 -0.64 9.07
N ALA A 155 -1.61 -0.04 7.98
CA ALA A 155 -1.56 -0.56 6.62
C ALA A 155 -0.43 0.06 5.79
N GLY A 156 0.24 1.10 6.30
CA GLY A 156 1.39 1.67 5.61
C GLY A 156 2.23 2.60 6.46
N ILE A 157 3.42 2.91 5.96
CA ILE A 157 4.45 3.71 6.64
C ILE A 157 4.99 4.72 5.66
N ILE A 158 5.02 5.99 6.05
CA ILE A 158 5.63 7.04 5.24
C ILE A 158 7.13 7.04 5.47
N ILE A 159 7.89 7.01 4.37
CA ILE A 159 9.35 7.03 4.39
C ILE A 159 9.79 8.49 4.35
N GLU A 160 10.17 9.03 5.52
CA GLU A 160 10.62 10.42 5.66
C GLU A 160 11.98 10.70 4.99
N ASN A 161 12.70 9.66 4.55
CA ASN A 161 13.87 9.83 3.69
C ASN A 161 13.42 10.31 2.30
N SER A 162 14.00 11.40 1.81
CA SER A 162 13.64 12.01 0.53
C SER A 162 13.95 11.18 -0.69
N ALA A 163 14.85 10.19 -0.56
CA ALA A 163 15.16 9.27 -1.64
C ALA A 163 13.98 8.32 -1.91
N PRO A 164 13.45 8.26 -3.15
CA PRO A 164 12.39 7.33 -3.50
C PRO A 164 12.74 5.88 -3.14
N PRO A 165 11.83 5.12 -2.51
CA PRO A 165 12.08 3.72 -2.23
C PRO A 165 12.25 2.92 -3.51
N THR A 166 13.14 1.93 -3.49
CA THR A 166 13.29 0.93 -4.55
C THR A 166 12.23 -0.15 -4.44
N ASP A 167 12.31 -1.18 -5.29
CA ASP A 167 11.61 -2.43 -5.04
C ASP A 167 12.07 -3.03 -3.70
N SER A 168 11.16 -3.74 -3.04
CA SER A 168 11.49 -4.50 -1.83
C SER A 168 11.94 -5.92 -2.17
N ALA A 169 12.71 -6.50 -1.24
CA ALA A 169 12.92 -7.95 -1.16
C ALA A 169 12.49 -8.45 0.21
N PHE A 170 12.11 -9.73 0.30
CA PHE A 170 11.81 -10.38 1.57
C PHE A 170 12.91 -11.39 1.90
N ILE A 171 13.39 -11.35 3.14
CA ILE A 171 14.29 -12.34 3.74
C ILE A 171 13.60 -12.85 5.00
N GLY A 172 12.97 -14.02 4.90
CA GLY A 172 12.08 -14.52 5.95
C GLY A 172 10.85 -13.64 6.12
N ASP A 173 10.70 -13.05 7.30
CA ASP A 173 9.66 -12.10 7.69
C ASP A 173 10.10 -10.63 7.50
N LYS A 174 11.38 -10.39 7.22
CA LYS A 174 11.92 -9.05 7.03
C LYS A 174 11.71 -8.58 5.60
N ARG A 175 11.09 -7.42 5.45
CA ARG A 175 10.98 -6.67 4.21
C ARG A 175 12.11 -5.64 4.15
N VAL A 176 12.95 -5.74 3.13
CA VAL A 176 14.12 -4.89 2.91
C VAL A 176 13.84 -3.97 1.73
N THR A 177 14.01 -2.67 1.92
CA THR A 177 13.82 -1.62 0.90
C THR A 177 15.01 -0.69 0.93
N GLN A 178 15.59 -0.37 -0.23
CA GLN A 178 16.63 0.65 -0.31
C GLN A 178 15.99 2.03 -0.51
N THR A 179 16.51 3.03 0.21
CA THR A 179 16.14 4.44 0.11
C THR A 179 17.43 5.25 -0.01
N GLY A 180 17.85 5.55 -1.25
CA GLY A 180 19.13 6.20 -1.50
C GLY A 180 20.32 5.31 -1.10
N SER A 181 21.13 5.77 -0.16
CA SER A 181 22.25 4.99 0.41
C SER A 181 21.84 4.09 1.57
N ASP A 182 20.62 4.22 2.07
CA ASP A 182 20.17 3.54 3.30
C ASP A 182 19.32 2.31 2.98
N LEU A 183 19.31 1.36 3.91
CA LEU A 183 18.43 0.20 3.89
C LEU A 183 17.39 0.33 5.00
N SER A 184 16.13 0.40 4.61
CA SER A 184 14.99 0.23 5.51
C SER A 184 14.69 -1.26 5.62
N VAL A 185 14.78 -1.81 6.82
CA VAL A 185 14.46 -3.21 7.12
C VAL A 185 13.34 -3.21 8.15
N ILE A 186 12.22 -3.83 7.82
CA ILE A 186 11.06 -3.91 8.70
C ILE A 186 10.58 -5.36 8.81
N SER A 187 10.34 -5.83 10.04
CA SER A 187 9.76 -7.16 10.24
C SER A 187 8.26 -7.08 9.93
N THR A 188 7.75 -8.09 9.24
CA THR A 188 6.35 -8.17 8.81
C THR A 188 5.71 -9.43 9.37
N ASN A 189 4.45 -9.36 9.76
CA ASN A 189 3.71 -10.48 10.34
C ASN A 189 3.31 -11.50 9.25
N THR A 190 4.32 -12.08 8.59
CA THR A 190 4.19 -12.94 7.41
C THR A 190 4.98 -14.25 7.57
N PHE A 191 5.52 -14.51 8.76
CA PHE A 191 6.33 -15.70 9.04
C PHE A 191 5.51 -16.96 9.31
N SER A 192 4.23 -16.82 9.69
CA SER A 192 3.41 -17.95 10.16
C SER A 192 2.65 -18.70 9.05
N GLY A 193 3.07 -18.59 7.79
CA GLY A 193 2.45 -19.28 6.66
C GLY A 193 3.35 -20.36 6.08
N GLU A 194 2.76 -21.49 5.64
CA GLU A 194 3.46 -22.43 4.77
C GLU A 194 4.02 -21.68 3.57
N ASN A 195 5.30 -21.89 3.24
CA ASN A 195 6.06 -21.23 2.18
C ASN A 195 5.19 -20.77 0.99
N THR A 196 4.72 -19.52 0.99
CA THR A 196 4.11 -18.93 -0.20
C THR A 196 5.23 -18.59 -1.15
N GLY A 197 5.44 -19.47 -2.14
CA GLY A 197 6.47 -19.32 -3.16
C GLY A 197 6.35 -18.02 -3.97
N ARG A 198 7.37 -17.78 -4.79
CA ARG A 198 7.55 -16.56 -5.60
C ARG A 198 6.47 -16.44 -6.69
N LEU A 199 5.38 -15.71 -6.41
CA LEU A 199 4.41 -15.33 -7.45
C LEU A 199 5.01 -14.20 -8.27
N SER A 200 5.41 -14.51 -9.50
CA SER A 200 6.03 -13.54 -10.43
C SER A 200 4.97 -13.10 -11.44
N TRP A 201 4.73 -11.79 -11.55
CA TRP A 201 3.88 -11.19 -12.57
C TRP A 201 4.71 -10.78 -13.77
N LYS A 202 4.19 -10.97 -14.99
CA LYS A 202 4.80 -10.54 -16.24
C LYS A 202 3.91 -9.48 -16.89
N ARG A 203 4.52 -8.35 -17.27
CA ARG A 203 3.90 -7.33 -18.13
C ARG A 203 3.65 -7.95 -19.51
N LEU A 204 2.41 -7.96 -19.97
CA LEU A 204 2.10 -8.23 -21.37
C LEU A 204 2.45 -6.97 -22.16
N GLU A 205 3.38 -7.11 -23.10
CA GLU A 205 3.63 -6.11 -24.13
C GLU A 205 2.80 -6.52 -25.34
N ASN A 206 1.99 -5.58 -25.85
CA ASN A 206 1.27 -5.70 -27.11
C ASN A 206 2.20 -5.42 -28.29
#